data_AF-A0A7W1BSM7-F1
#
_entry.id   AF-A0A7W1BSM7-F1
#
_cell.length_a   1.000
_cell.length_b   1.000
_cell.length_c   1.000
_cell.angle_alpha   90.00
_cell.angle_beta   90.00
_cell.angle_gamma   90.00
#
_symmetry.space_group_name_H-M   'P 1'
#
loop_
_entity.id
_entity.type
_entity.pdbx_description
1 polymer ?
#
loop_
_entity_poly.entity_id
_entity_poly.type
_entity_poly.pdbx_seq_one_letter_code
_entity_poly.pdbx_strand_id
1 'polypeptide(L)' 'MDGLSALETYHLLHAARADLLRRLERRDEAAAAYRRALELTANQAESRYLERRLLEVS' A
#
# COMPACT_ATOMS: atom_id res chain seq x y z
N MET A 1 22.76 -7.91 12.95
CA MET A 1 21.77 -7.08 12.21
C MET A 1 21.98 -7.47 10.75
N ASP A 2 21.05 -8.08 10.01
CA ASP A 2 19.68 -7.68 9.75
C ASP A 2 18.84 -8.85 9.20
N GLY A 3 17.81 -9.27 9.94
CA GLY A 3 16.79 -10.22 9.50
C GLY A 3 15.36 -9.83 9.91
N LEU A 4 15.21 -8.65 10.54
CA LEU A 4 13.91 -8.10 10.95
C LEU A 4 13.13 -7.44 9.80
N SER A 5 13.71 -7.33 8.59
CA SER A 5 13.04 -6.89 7.35
C SER A 5 12.00 -7.91 6.83
N ALA A 6 11.85 -9.06 7.49
CA ALA A 6 10.86 -10.07 7.18
C ALA A 6 9.44 -9.76 7.71
N LEU A 7 9.21 -8.57 8.31
CA LEU A 7 7.89 -8.09 8.78
C LEU A 7 7.52 -6.66 8.32
N GLU A 8 8.35 -6.00 7.51
CA GLU A 8 7.90 -4.99 6.50
C GLU A 8 6.94 -5.62 5.44
N THR A 9 6.75 -6.92 5.57
CA THR A 9 6.31 -7.88 4.56
C THR A 9 4.79 -7.99 4.45
N TYR A 10 4.02 -7.10 5.07
CA TYR A 10 2.58 -6.99 4.78
C TYR A 10 2.18 -5.67 4.13
N HIS A 11 2.76 -4.51 4.48
CA HIS A 11 2.37 -3.26 3.82
C HIS A 11 2.79 -3.24 2.34
N LEU A 12 3.98 -3.77 1.99
CA LEU A 12 4.43 -3.88 0.60
C LEU A 12 3.53 -4.81 -0.23
N LEU A 13 3.04 -5.90 0.37
CA LEU A 13 2.08 -6.80 -0.28
C LEU A 13 0.77 -6.08 -0.58
N HIS A 14 0.25 -5.32 0.39
CA HIS A 14 -0.97 -4.52 0.21
C HIS A 14 -0.78 -3.40 -0.81
N ALA A 15 0.37 -2.73 -0.84
CA ALA A 15 0.72 -1.72 -1.83
C ALA A 15 0.79 -2.31 -3.24
N ALA A 16 1.49 -3.44 -3.42
CA ALA A 16 1.59 -4.12 -4.70
C ALA A 16 0.22 -4.61 -5.21
N ARG A 17 -0.62 -5.14 -4.31
CA ARG A 17 -2.01 -5.52 -4.62
C ARG A 17 -2.81 -4.30 -5.08
N ALA A 18 -2.69 -3.17 -4.38
CA ALA A 18 -3.38 -1.94 -4.74
C ALA A 18 -2.97 -1.42 -6.12
N ASP A 19 -1.68 -1.41 -6.43
CA ASP A 19 -1.14 -1.00 -7.74
C ASP A 19 -1.64 -1.90 -8.89
N LEU A 20 -1.73 -3.21 -8.66
CA LEU A 20 -2.31 -4.16 -9.62
C LEU A 20 -3.80 -3.90 -9.86
N LEU A 21 -4.58 -3.75 -8.79
CA LEU A 21 -6.02 -3.49 -8.88
C LEU A 21 -6.30 -2.16 -9.59
N ARG A 22 -5.50 -1.12 -9.33
CA ARG A 22 -5.58 0.16 -10.03
C ARG A 22 -5.37 0.00 -11.54
N ARG A 23 -4.37 -0.78 -11.96
CA ARG A 23 -4.08 -1.05 -13.38
C ARG A 23 -5.17 -1.85 -14.07
N LEU A 24 -5.94 -2.63 -13.30
CA LEU A 24 -7.13 -3.36 -13.77
C LEU A 24 -8.41 -2.52 -13.68
N GLU A 25 -8.32 -1.22 -13.37
CA GLU A 25 -9.43 -0.29 -13.17
C GLU A 25 -10.40 -0.68 -12.03
N ARG A 26 -9.99 -1.60 -11.15
CA ARG A 26 -10.74 -2.02 -9.95
C ARG A 26 -10.49 -1.04 -8.79
N ARG A 27 -11.01 0.18 -8.96
CA ARG A 27 -10.70 1.35 -8.10
C ARG A 27 -11.04 1.14 -6.63
N ASP A 28 -12.23 0.64 -6.30
CA ASP A 28 -12.65 0.45 -4.90
C ASP A 28 -11.76 -0.55 -4.14
N GLU A 29 -11.38 -1.63 -4.80
CA GLU A 29 -10.51 -2.64 -4.22
C GLU A 29 -9.06 -2.14 -4.10
N ALA A 30 -8.60 -1.33 -5.07
CA ALA A 30 -7.31 -0.66 -4.98
C ALA A 30 -7.28 0.31 -3.78
N ALA A 31 -8.34 1.10 -3.59
CA ALA A 31 -8.47 2.01 -2.46
C ALA A 31 -8.45 1.26 -1.12
N ALA A 32 -9.18 0.15 -1.00
CA ALA A 32 -9.16 -0.69 0.20
C ALA A 32 -7.76 -1.25 0.50
N ALA A 33 -7.02 -1.67 -0.54
CA ALA A 33 -5.66 -2.18 -0.40
C ALA A 33 -4.65 -1.08 -0.01
N TYR A 34 -4.75 0.14 -0.56
CA TYR A 34 -3.91 1.27 -0.15
C TYR A 34 -4.17 1.69 1.30
N ARG A 35 -5.43 1.73 1.75
CA ARG A 35 -5.77 1.98 3.16
C ARG A 35 -5.15 0.92 4.08
N ARG A 36 -5.22 -0.35 3.69
CA ARG A 36 -4.60 -1.43 4.47
C ARG A 36 -3.08 -1.33 4.51
N ALA A 37 -2.43 -0.90 3.43
CA ALA A 37 -1.00 -0.63 3.40
C ALA A 37 -0.63 0.55 4.33
N LEU A 38 -1.45 1.60 4.38
CA LEU A 38 -1.27 2.75 5.26
C LEU A 38 -1.35 2.38 6.74
N GLU A 39 -2.29 1.50 7.12
CA GLU A 39 -2.41 1.00 8.49
C GLU A 39 -1.19 0.20 8.96
N LEU A 40 -0.40 -0.34 8.02
CA LEU A 40 0.70 -1.27 8.30
C LEU A 40 2.09 -0.68 8.06
N THR A 41 2.19 0.50 7.43
CA THR A 41 3.47 1.19 7.28
C THR A 41 3.77 2.03 8.52
N ALA A 42 4.99 1.90 9.03
CA ALA A 42 5.54 2.80 10.05
C ALA A 42 6.43 3.88 9.41
N ASN A 43 6.59 3.86 8.08
CA ASN A 43 7.49 4.73 7.34
C ASN A 43 6.73 5.93 6.77
N GLN A 44 7.10 7.14 7.19
CA GLN A 44 6.44 8.37 6.75
C GLN A 44 6.59 8.63 5.25
N ALA A 45 7.70 8.23 4.62
CA ALA A 45 7.90 8.40 3.19
C ALA A 45 6.94 7.51 2.39
N GLU A 46 6.74 6.27 2.85
CA GLU A 46 5.79 5.33 2.26
C GLU A 46 4.35 5.76 2.52
N SER A 47 4.02 6.23 3.72
CA SER A 47 2.69 6.75 4.02
C SER A 47 2.28 7.85 3.04
N ARG A 48 3.15 8.84 2.81
CA ARG A 48 2.89 9.91 1.84
C ARG A 48 2.73 9.39 0.41
N TYR A 49 3.50 8.36 0.04
CA TYR A 49 3.33 7.71 -1.25
C TYR A 49 1.95 7.05 -1.36
N LEU A 50 1.56 6.24 -0.38
CA LEU A 50 0.30 5.49 -0.39
C LEU A 50 -0.92 6.42 -0.32
N GLU A 51 -0.88 7.51 0.44
CA GLU A 51 -1.94 8.54 0.50
C GLU A 51 -2.18 9.17 -0.88
N ARG A 52 -1.12 9.59 -1.56
CA ARG A 52 -1.23 10.14 -2.92
C ARG A 52 -1.85 9.13 -3.88
N ARG A 53 -1.48 7.86 -3.77
CA ARG A 53 -2.03 6.80 -4.63
C ARG A 53 -3.49 6.49 -4.31
N LEU A 54 -3.88 6.54 -3.04
CA LEU A 54 -5.26 6.39 -2.61
C LEU A 54 -6.16 7.48 -3.22
N LEU A 55 -5.66 8.72 -3.35
CA LEU A 55 -6.38 9.82 -4.00
C LEU A 55 -6.59 9.61 -5.51
N GLU A 56 -5.76 8.81 -6.17
CA GLU A 56 -5.93 8.49 -7.61
C GLU A 56 -7.08 7.51 -7.87
N VAL A 57 -7.53 6.78 -6.84
CA VAL A 57 -8.50 5.67 -6.96
C VAL A 57 -9.72 5.78 -6.04
N SER A 58 -9.80 6.84 -5.22
CA SER A 58 -10.99 7.14 -4.40
C SER A 58 -11.96 8.05 -5.12
#